data_AF-A0A914XSG8-F1
#
_entry.id   AF-A0A914XSG8-F1
#
_cell.length_a   1.000
_cell.length_b   1.000
_cell.length_c   1.000
_cell.angle_alpha   90.00
_cell.angle_beta   90.00
_cell.angle_gamma   90.00
#
_symmetry.space_group_name_H-M   'P 1'
#
loop_
_entity.id
_entity.type
_entity.pdbx_description
1 polymer ?
#
loop_
_entity_poly.entity_id
_entity_poly.type
_entity_poly.pdbx_seq_one_letter_code
_entity_poly.pdbx_strand_id
1 'polypeptide(L)'
;MASELNDETSQVGSKINSSRAKTMSTTPLLNPIQLDSKIEAIDNFIYLSQLITIVREHTREIRRQKQAGWAVFQQYRNLLTSCTVNMKYKQRLFNQCIIREMMHSFECWALMKKGRDIWR
;
A
#
# COMPACT_ATOMS: atom_id res chain seq x y z
N MET A 1 0.71 13.65 22.38
CA MET A 1 1.37 12.98 21.24
C MET A 1 0.79 13.32 19.86
N ALA A 2 -0.48 12.98 19.52
CA ALA A 2 -1.01 13.30 18.17
C ALA A 2 -1.25 14.81 17.96
N SER A 3 -1.76 15.52 18.98
CA SER A 3 -1.87 16.98 18.97
C SER A 3 -0.49 17.64 18.89
N GLU A 4 0.44 17.23 19.76
CA GLU A 4 1.83 17.72 19.73
C GLU A 4 2.46 17.59 18.34
N LEU A 5 2.32 16.44 17.66
CA LEU A 5 2.84 16.28 16.29
C LEU A 5 2.19 17.26 15.30
N ASN A 6 0.90 17.51 15.43
CA ASN A 6 0.20 18.48 14.60
C ASN A 6 0.69 19.92 14.88
N ASP A 7 0.98 20.22 16.14
CA ASP A 7 1.48 21.53 16.56
C ASP A 7 2.91 21.75 16.05
N GLU A 8 3.80 20.76 16.19
CA GLU A 8 5.18 20.78 15.68
C GLU A 8 5.22 20.88 14.14
N THR A 9 4.40 20.09 13.44
CA THR A 9 4.33 20.19 11.97
C THR A 9 3.81 21.54 11.51
N SER A 10 2.88 22.14 12.26
CA SER A 10 2.34 23.47 11.98
C SER A 10 3.39 24.57 12.13
N GLN A 11 4.33 24.45 13.07
CA GLN A 11 5.47 25.37 13.21
C GLN A 11 6.36 25.39 11.96
N VAL A 12 6.45 24.26 11.24
CA VAL A 12 7.20 24.12 9.98
C VAL A 12 6.31 24.41 8.74
N GLY A 13 5.09 24.93 8.95
CA GLY A 13 4.15 25.29 7.88
C GLY A 13 3.44 24.09 7.23
N SER A 14 3.44 22.92 7.86
CA SER A 14 2.74 21.72 7.39
C SER A 14 1.58 21.38 8.33
N LYS A 15 0.45 20.91 7.79
CA LYS A 15 -0.70 20.50 8.61
C LYS A 15 -1.12 19.07 8.32
N ILE A 16 -1.47 18.31 9.36
CA ILE A 16 -1.98 16.96 9.18
C ILE A 16 -3.37 17.03 8.54
N ASN A 17 -3.54 16.36 7.40
CA ASN A 17 -4.83 16.29 6.73
C ASN A 17 -5.72 15.25 7.44
N SER A 18 -6.66 15.73 8.25
CA SER A 18 -7.59 14.88 9.01
C SER A 18 -8.51 14.02 8.14
N SER A 19 -8.73 14.35 6.85
CA SER A 19 -9.53 13.51 5.95
C SER A 19 -8.76 12.25 5.51
N ARG A 20 -7.43 12.35 5.37
CA ARG A 20 -6.54 11.26 4.93
C ARG A 20 -5.92 10.51 6.11
N ALA A 21 -5.71 11.20 7.22
CA ALA A 21 -5.24 10.58 8.46
C ALA A 21 -6.30 9.59 8.96
N LYS A 22 -5.85 8.41 9.36
CA LYS A 22 -6.66 7.34 9.92
C LYS A 22 -5.93 6.76 11.10
N THR A 23 -6.67 6.22 12.07
CA THR A 23 -6.09 5.59 13.24
C THR A 23 -6.28 4.08 13.15
N MET A 24 -5.24 3.33 13.48
CA MET A 24 -5.29 1.90 13.72
C MET A 24 -4.76 1.62 15.12
N SER A 25 -5.43 0.75 15.86
CA SER A 25 -5.02 0.39 17.23
C SER A 25 -5.27 -1.08 17.48
N THR A 26 -4.32 -1.75 18.14
CA THR A 26 -4.45 -3.15 18.56
C THR A 26 -5.48 -3.31 19.70
N THR A 27 -5.68 -2.26 20.49
CA THR A 27 -6.67 -2.23 21.58
C THR A 27 -7.78 -1.23 21.27
N PRO A 28 -9.00 -1.45 21.79
CA PRO A 28 -10.08 -0.48 21.66
C PRO A 28 -9.64 0.88 22.20
N LEU A 29 -9.74 1.91 21.36
CA LEU A 29 -9.46 3.26 21.77
C LEU A 29 -10.56 3.72 22.73
N LEU A 30 -10.19 3.96 23.99
CA LEU A 30 -11.09 4.54 25.00
C LEU A 30 -11.61 5.91 24.56
N ASN A 31 -10.76 6.70 23.90
CA ASN A 31 -11.10 8.00 23.33
C ASN A 31 -10.62 8.08 21.88
N PRO A 32 -11.45 8.57 20.94
CA PRO A 32 -11.03 8.78 19.56
C PRO A 32 -9.97 9.91 19.48
N ILE A 33 -9.03 9.78 18.55
CA ILE A 33 -8.03 10.83 18.30
C ILE A 33 -8.72 12.03 17.65
N GLN A 34 -8.54 13.20 18.26
CA GLN A 34 -9.15 14.44 17.82
C GLN A 34 -8.05 15.43 17.43
N LEU A 35 -8.07 15.85 16.17
CA LEU A 35 -7.28 16.96 15.61
C LEU A 35 -8.29 18.08 15.23
N ASP A 36 -8.20 18.67 14.03
CA ASP A 36 -9.25 19.54 13.49
C ASP A 36 -10.63 18.85 13.41
N SER A 37 -10.63 17.54 13.18
CA SER A 37 -11.81 16.69 13.16
C SER A 37 -11.52 15.34 13.83
N LYS A 38 -12.58 14.58 14.13
CA LYS A 38 -12.45 13.20 14.59
C LYS A 38 -11.74 12.37 13.53
N ILE A 39 -10.64 11.71 13.90
CA ILE A 39 -9.95 10.79 13.01
C ILE A 39 -10.67 9.45 13.02
N GLU A 40 -10.91 8.90 11.83
CA GLU A 40 -11.59 7.62 11.66
C GLU A 40 -10.67 6.46 12.09
N ALA A 41 -11.20 5.58 12.93
CA ALA A 41 -10.56 4.32 13.28
C ALA A 41 -10.87 3.27 12.21
N ILE A 42 -9.84 2.60 11.70
CA ILE A 42 -9.93 1.59 10.66
C ILE A 42 -9.19 0.31 11.08
N ASP A 43 -9.54 -0.81 10.48
CA ASP A 43 -8.86 -2.09 10.75
C ASP A 43 -7.71 -2.39 9.77
N ASN A 44 -7.79 -1.79 8.58
CA ASN A 44 -6.85 -2.02 7.49
C ASN A 44 -6.60 -0.72 6.74
N PHE A 45 -5.35 -0.46 6.39
CA PHE A 45 -4.94 0.73 5.63
C PHE A 45 -4.04 0.35 4.46
N ILE A 46 -4.17 1.01 3.32
CA ILE A 46 -3.25 0.81 2.20
C ILE A 46 -2.19 1.92 2.24
N TYR A 47 -0.94 1.53 2.47
CA TYR A 47 0.20 2.43 2.47
C TYR A 47 1.21 1.95 1.44
N LEU A 48 1.61 2.83 0.50
CA LEU A 48 2.60 2.51 -0.55
C LEU A 48 2.33 1.15 -1.22
N SER A 49 1.08 0.88 -1.59
CA SER A 49 0.63 -0.38 -2.22
C SER A 49 0.72 -1.64 -1.34
N GLN A 50 1.06 -1.49 -0.07
CA GLN A 50 0.98 -2.54 0.94
C GLN A 50 -0.31 -2.43 1.75
N LEU A 51 -0.96 -3.56 1.99
CA LEU A 51 -2.08 -3.64 2.93
C LEU A 51 -1.52 -3.80 4.35
N ILE A 52 -1.65 -2.76 5.16
CA ILE A 52 -1.29 -2.77 6.57
C ILE A 52 -2.53 -3.14 7.37
N THR A 53 -2.40 -4.21 8.15
CA THR A 53 -3.45 -4.74 9.03
C THR A 53 -2.86 -4.94 10.42
N ILE A 54 -3.68 -4.80 11.46
CA ILE A 54 -3.24 -5.00 12.86
C ILE A 54 -2.70 -6.42 13.05
N VAL A 55 -3.48 -7.42 12.61
CA VAL A 55 -3.03 -8.80 12.50
C VAL A 55 -2.50 -8.99 11.08
N ARG A 56 -1.20 -9.25 10.94
CA ARG A 56 -0.59 -9.42 9.61
C ARG A 56 -1.20 -10.62 8.89
N GLU A 57 -1.90 -10.36 7.79
CA GLU A 57 -2.46 -11.39 6.91
C GLU A 57 -1.89 -11.24 5.49
N HIS A 58 -0.78 -11.93 5.23
CA HIS A 58 -0.11 -11.91 3.92
C HIS A 58 -1.01 -12.42 2.77
N THR A 59 -1.93 -13.33 3.07
CA THR A 59 -2.83 -13.94 2.07
C THR A 59 -3.71 -12.92 1.37
N ARG A 60 -4.26 -11.95 2.11
CA ARG A 60 -5.15 -10.91 1.57
C ARG A 60 -4.42 -9.99 0.61
N GLU A 61 -3.16 -9.67 0.92
CA GLU A 61 -2.30 -8.84 0.09
C GLU A 61 -1.86 -9.57 -1.19
N ILE A 62 -1.44 -10.85 -1.08
CA ILE A 62 -1.11 -11.69 -2.24
C ILE A 62 -2.30 -11.79 -3.20
N ARG A 63 -3.52 -11.99 -2.67
CA ARG A 63 -4.73 -12.03 -3.48
C ARG A 63 -4.97 -10.71 -4.21
N ARG A 64 -4.79 -9.57 -3.53
CA ARG A 64 -4.93 -8.23 -4.13
C ARG A 64 -3.95 -8.04 -5.28
N GLN A 65 -2.69 -8.43 -5.08
CA GLN A 65 -1.67 -8.27 -6.12
C GLN A 65 -1.86 -9.21 -7.31
N LYS A 66 -2.32 -10.44 -7.06
CA LYS A 66 -2.75 -11.32 -8.14
C LYS A 66 -3.86 -10.68 -8.96
N GLN A 67 -4.86 -10.08 -8.32
CA GLN A 67 -5.95 -9.38 -9.01
C GLN A 67 -5.45 -8.16 -9.79
N ALA A 68 -4.53 -7.37 -9.23
CA ALA A 68 -3.94 -6.21 -9.91
C ALA A 68 -3.15 -6.63 -11.16
N GLY A 69 -2.26 -7.63 -11.04
CA GLY A 69 -1.55 -8.19 -12.19
C GLY A 69 -2.50 -8.75 -13.26
N TRP A 70 -3.62 -9.35 -12.83
CA TRP A 70 -4.64 -9.84 -13.76
C TRP A 70 -5.43 -8.73 -14.46
N ALA A 71 -5.70 -7.63 -13.79
CA ALA A 71 -6.30 -6.45 -14.40
C ALA A 71 -5.38 -5.86 -15.49
N VAL A 72 -4.08 -5.75 -15.21
CA VAL A 72 -3.08 -5.27 -16.19
C VAL A 72 -2.97 -6.25 -17.37
N PHE A 73 -2.97 -7.56 -17.11
CA PHE A 73 -2.99 -8.53 -18.21
C PHE A 73 -4.24 -8.38 -19.08
N GLN A 74 -5.41 -8.21 -18.48
CA GLN A 74 -6.66 -8.01 -19.22
C GLN A 74 -6.61 -6.75 -20.09
N GLN A 75 -6.03 -5.66 -19.58
CA GLN A 75 -5.80 -4.44 -20.35
C GLN A 75 -4.96 -4.68 -21.61
N TYR A 76 -3.91 -5.50 -21.51
CA TYR A 76 -2.99 -5.78 -22.62
C TYR A 76 -3.26 -7.11 -23.34
N ARG A 77 -4.37 -7.77 -23.05
CA ARG A 77 -4.70 -9.12 -23.56
C ARG A 77 -4.57 -9.19 -25.08
N ASN A 78 -5.10 -8.20 -25.79
CA ASN A 78 -5.08 -8.17 -27.25
C ASN A 78 -3.65 -8.18 -27.81
N LEU A 79 -2.73 -7.45 -27.19
CA LEU A 79 -1.32 -7.42 -27.61
C LEU A 79 -0.58 -8.72 -27.25
N LEU A 80 -0.89 -9.28 -26.09
CA LEU A 80 -0.27 -10.52 -25.60
C LEU A 80 -0.75 -11.75 -26.38
N THR A 81 -2.02 -11.78 -26.78
CA THR A 81 -2.61 -12.90 -27.53
C THR A 81 -2.45 -12.77 -29.04
N SER A 82 -2.24 -11.57 -29.59
CA SER A 82 -2.13 -11.38 -31.05
C SER A 82 -0.97 -12.12 -31.70
N CYS A 83 -1.20 -12.84 -32.80
CA CYS A 83 -0.15 -13.49 -33.58
C CYS A 83 0.74 -12.50 -34.35
N THR A 84 0.31 -11.25 -34.53
CA THR A 84 1.07 -10.23 -35.28
C THR A 84 2.21 -9.62 -34.48
N VAL A 85 2.16 -9.71 -33.14
CA VAL A 85 3.16 -9.12 -32.26
C VAL A 85 4.29 -10.12 -32.03
N ASN A 86 5.53 -9.72 -32.32
CA ASN A 86 6.70 -10.54 -32.05
C ASN A 86 6.82 -10.87 -30.54
N MET A 87 7.15 -12.13 -30.24
CA MET A 87 7.30 -12.64 -28.87
C MET A 87 8.21 -11.78 -27.99
N LYS A 88 9.29 -11.21 -28.54
CA LYS A 88 10.21 -10.33 -27.79
C LYS A 88 9.50 -9.12 -27.19
N TYR A 89 8.53 -8.53 -27.90
CA TYR A 89 7.78 -7.38 -27.39
C TYR A 89 6.74 -7.81 -26.36
N LYS A 90 6.09 -8.96 -26.56
CA LYS A 90 5.17 -9.53 -25.56
C LYS A 90 5.87 -9.82 -24.24
N GLN A 91 7.06 -10.43 -24.29
CA GLN A 91 7.86 -10.73 -23.11
C GLN A 91 8.26 -9.45 -22.38
N ARG A 92 8.70 -8.41 -23.11
CA ARG A 92 9.04 -7.11 -22.51
C ARG A 92 7.83 -6.48 -21.82
N LEU A 93 6.68 -6.44 -22.49
CA LEU A 93 5.44 -5.91 -21.94
C LEU A 93 5.02 -6.67 -20.67
N PHE A 94 5.07 -7.99 -20.72
CA PHE A 94 4.76 -8.85 -19.57
C PHE A 94 5.67 -8.55 -18.38
N ASN A 95 6.98 -8.51 -18.59
CA ASN A 95 7.95 -8.26 -17.52
C ASN A 95 7.85 -6.83 -16.96
N GLN A 96 7.60 -5.84 -17.80
CA GLN A 96 7.59 -4.43 -17.39
C GLN A 96 6.28 -4.02 -16.72
N CYS A 97 5.15 -4.56 -17.16
CA CYS A 97 3.84 -4.13 -16.68
C CYS A 97 3.24 -5.14 -15.70
N ILE A 98 3.17 -6.41 -16.07
CA ILE A 98 2.43 -7.42 -15.30
C ILE A 98 3.28 -7.93 -14.13
N ILE A 99 4.54 -8.33 -14.39
CA ILE A 99 5.44 -8.78 -13.32
C ILE A 99 5.71 -7.62 -12.37
N ARG A 100 5.96 -6.41 -12.87
CA ARG A 100 6.20 -5.24 -12.02
C ARG A 100 5.05 -5.00 -11.04
N GLU A 101 3.81 -4.96 -11.52
CA GLU A 101 2.65 -4.72 -10.65
C GLU A 101 2.49 -5.85 -9.62
N MET A 102 2.67 -7.11 -10.05
CA MET A 102 2.58 -8.26 -9.17
C MET A 102 3.72 -8.32 -8.13
N MET A 103 4.91 -7.82 -8.49
CA MET A 103 6.13 -7.93 -7.68
C MET A 103 6.37 -6.74 -6.75
N HIS A 104 5.79 -5.58 -7.04
CA HIS A 104 6.07 -4.34 -6.32
C HIS A 104 5.81 -4.45 -4.80
N SER A 105 4.77 -5.16 -4.37
CA SER A 105 4.52 -5.37 -2.94
C SER A 105 5.59 -6.22 -2.23
N PHE A 106 6.24 -7.14 -2.93
CA PHE A 106 7.31 -7.95 -2.31
C PHE A 106 8.58 -7.12 -2.08
N GLU A 107 8.85 -6.11 -2.90
CA GLU A 107 9.92 -5.14 -2.65
C GLU A 107 9.66 -4.39 -1.33
N CYS A 108 8.41 -3.98 -1.09
CA CYS A 108 8.01 -3.34 0.18
C CYS A 108 8.13 -4.28 1.38
N TRP A 109 7.85 -5.58 1.22
CA TRP A 109 8.02 -6.57 2.30
C TRP A 109 9.47 -6.76 2.71
N ALA A 110 10.40 -6.78 1.74
CA ALA A 110 11.82 -6.88 2.03
C ALA A 110 12.32 -5.68 2.86
N LEU A 111 11.85 -4.47 2.55
CA LEU A 111 12.16 -3.25 3.32
C LEU A 111 11.65 -3.35 4.76
N MET A 112 10.44 -3.87 4.96
CA MET A 112 9.84 -4.09 6.28
C MET A 112 10.60 -5.11 7.13
N LYS A 113 11.16 -6.17 6.51
CA LYS A 113 12.00 -7.14 7.23
C LYS A 113 13.29 -6.47 7.72
N LYS A 114 13.96 -5.72 6.84
CA LYS A 114 15.19 -4.98 7.19
C LYS A 114 14.95 -3.94 8.29
N GLY A 115 13.85 -3.18 8.23
CA GLY A 115 13.49 -2.24 9.28
C GLY A 115 13.32 -2.92 10.64
N ARG A 116 12.70 -4.09 10.68
CA ARG A 116 12.53 -4.87 11.93
C ARG A 116 13.85 -5.29 12.56
N ASP A 117 14.82 -5.69 11.74
CA ASP A 117 16.12 -6.15 12.22
C ASP A 117 17.00 -5.00 12.72
N ILE A 118 16.72 -3.75 12.31
CA ILE A 118 17.43 -2.55 12.76
C ILE A 118 16.90 -2.06 14.13
N TRP A 119 15.64 -2.34 14.45
CA TRP A 119 14.99 -1.92 15.71
C TRP A 119 14.84 -3.07 16.73
N ARG A 120 15.60 -4.15 16.55
CA ARG A 120 15.78 -5.24 17.53
C ARG A 120 17.18 -5.17 18.11
#